data_AF-A0A4U0SR43-F1
#
_entry.id   AF-A0A4U0SR43-F1
#
_cell.length_a   1.000
_cell.length_b   1.000
_cell.length_c   1.000
_cell.angle_alpha   90.00
_cell.angle_beta   90.00
_cell.angle_gamma   90.00
#
_symmetry.space_group_name_H-M   'P 1'
#
loop_
_entity.id
_entity.type
_entity.pdbx_description
1 polymer ?
#
loop_
_entity_poly.entity_id
_entity_poly.type
_entity_poly.pdbx_seq_one_letter_code
_entity_poly.pdbx_strand_id
1 'polypeptide(L)' 'MNQTDTYTSLSTELRTVPGADLVTSGGLQVVVTCPNCGAQHRHLGLGLRRSPCGTWYAVTRTAGLRSEA' A
#
# COMPACT_ATOMS: atom_id res chain seq x y z
N MET A 1 -8.29 -11.33 44.91
CA MET A 1 -9.14 -11.36 43.71
C MET A 1 -8.27 -10.95 42.53
N ASN A 2 -7.73 -11.90 41.76
CA ASN A 2 -6.91 -11.61 40.57
C ASN A 2 -7.82 -11.71 39.34
N GLN A 3 -8.09 -10.60 38.68
CA GLN A 3 -8.65 -10.63 37.33
C GLN A 3 -7.50 -10.67 36.34
N THR A 4 -7.53 -11.65 35.45
CA THR A 4 -6.58 -11.81 34.36
C THR A 4 -7.23 -11.23 33.11
N ASP A 5 -6.88 -10.00 32.75
CA ASP A 5 -7.38 -9.37 31.53
C ASP A 5 -6.84 -10.10 30.31
N THR A 6 -7.73 -10.70 29.52
CA THR A 6 -7.37 -11.41 28.28
C THR A 6 -7.38 -10.40 27.13
N TYR A 7 -6.20 -10.02 26.65
CA TYR A 7 -6.07 -9.14 25.48
C TYR A 7 -6.17 -9.96 24.19
N THR A 8 -7.23 -9.73 23.40
CA THR A 8 -7.37 -10.32 22.06
C THR A 8 -6.72 -9.37 21.05
N SER A 9 -5.63 -9.78 20.41
CA SER A 9 -5.02 -9.01 19.33
C SER A 9 -5.87 -9.10 18.06
N LEU A 10 -6.23 -7.94 17.49
CA LEU A 10 -6.86 -7.86 16.17
C LEU A 10 -5.77 -7.83 15.10
N SER A 11 -5.46 -8.97 14.49
CA SER A 11 -4.62 -9.02 13.29
C SER A 11 -5.45 -8.63 12.06
N THR A 12 -5.26 -7.41 11.56
CA THR A 12 -5.81 -6.99 10.26
C THR A 12 -4.88 -7.45 9.15
N GLU A 13 -5.35 -8.33 8.27
CA GLU A 13 -4.60 -8.70 7.06
C GLU A 13 -4.42 -7.47 6.17
N LEU A 14 -3.16 -7.08 5.96
CA LEU A 14 -2.78 -5.96 5.11
C LEU A 14 -2.86 -6.38 3.65
N ARG A 15 -3.70 -5.70 2.87
CA ARG A 15 -3.77 -5.91 1.43
C ARG A 15 -2.52 -5.37 0.76
N THR A 16 -1.94 -6.18 -0.12
CA THR A 16 -0.84 -5.79 -0.99
C THR A 16 -1.41 -5.37 -2.35
N VAL A 17 -0.98 -4.21 -2.85
CA VAL A 17 -1.42 -3.67 -4.15
C VAL A 17 -0.23 -3.34 -5.04
N PRO A 18 -0.30 -3.66 -6.34
CA PRO A 18 0.74 -3.29 -7.29
C PRO A 18 0.70 -1.78 -7.56
N GLY A 19 1.88 -1.16 -7.52
CA GLY A 19 2.09 0.23 -7.88
C GLY A 19 2.77 0.36 -9.24
N ALA A 20 2.22 1.23 -10.07
CA ALA A 20 2.82 1.63 -11.34
C ALA A 20 3.71 2.86 -11.13
N ASP A 21 4.94 2.82 -11.65
CA ASP A 21 5.85 3.95 -11.58
C ASP A 21 5.34 5.09 -12.50
N LEU A 22 5.31 6.30 -11.95
CA LEU A 22 4.95 7.52 -12.64
C LEU A 22 6.13 8.50 -12.54
N VAL A 23 6.86 8.62 -13.65
CA VAL A 23 7.99 9.54 -13.75
C VAL A 23 7.47 10.93 -14.05
N THR A 24 7.79 11.88 -13.18
CA THR A 24 7.46 13.30 -13.35
C THR A 24 8.74 14.12 -13.38
N SER A 25 8.68 15.35 -13.90
CA SER A 25 9.85 16.26 -13.93
C SER A 25 10.45 16.55 -12.55
N GLY A 26 9.70 16.31 -11.47
CA GLY A 26 10.13 16.49 -10.08
C GLY A 26 10.47 15.21 -9.32
N GLY A 27 10.44 14.03 -9.96
CA GLY A 27 10.80 12.76 -9.33
C GLY A 27 9.90 11.58 -9.68
N LEU A 28 10.22 10.43 -9.10
CA LEU A 28 9.47 9.18 -9.25
C LEU A 28 8.32 9.14 -8.23
N GLN A 29 7.11 8.93 -8.74
CA GLN A 29 5.92 8.67 -7.96
C GLN A 29 5.39 7.28 -8.28
N VAL A 30 4.47 6.79 -7.46
CA VAL A 30 3.81 5.50 -7.64
C VAL A 30 2.31 5.71 -7.62
N VAL A 31 1.63 5.23 -8.65
CA VAL A 31 0.16 5.24 -8.74
C VAL A 31 -0.37 3.85 -8.41
N VAL A 32 -1.37 3.80 -7.54
CA VAL A 32 -2.05 2.56 -7.13
C VAL A 32 -3.55 2.72 -7.25
N THR A 33 -4.25 1.64 -7.59
CA THR A 33 -5.71 1.55 -7.44
C THR A 33 -6.02 1.13 -6.00
N CYS A 34 -6.75 1.96 -5.26
CA CYS A 34 -7.06 1.68 -3.88
C CYS A 34 -8.01 0.49 -3.74
N PRO A 35 -7.71 -0.49 -2.88
CA PRO A 35 -8.57 -1.67 -2.72
C PRO A 35 -9.86 -1.38 -1.93
N ASN A 36 -9.99 -0.20 -1.33
CA ASN A 36 -11.18 0.21 -0.57
C ASN A 36 -12.13 1.08 -1.41
N CYS A 37 -11.64 2.21 -1.94
CA CYS A 37 -12.50 3.16 -2.66
C CYS A 37 -12.45 3.00 -4.19
N GLY A 38 -11.59 2.15 -4.74
CA GLY A 38 -11.42 1.96 -6.18
C GLY A 38 -10.76 3.13 -6.93
N ALA A 39 -10.54 4.28 -6.28
CA ALA A 39 -9.87 5.43 -6.88
C ALA A 39 -8.35 5.23 -7.00
N GLN A 40 -7.73 5.94 -7.95
CA GLN A 40 -6.28 5.97 -8.10
C GLN A 40 -5.66 6.96 -7.10
N HIS A 41 -4.63 6.50 -6.38
CA HIS A 41 -3.88 7.32 -5.42
C HIS A 41 -2.41 7.37 -5.79
N ARG A 42 -1.79 8.53 -5.53
CA ARG A 42 -0.36 8.77 -5.74
C ARG A 42 0.40 8.63 -4.41
N HIS A 43 1.55 7.99 -4.47
CA HIS A 43 2.52 7.87 -3.38
C HIS A 43 3.90 8.27 -3.87
N LEU A 44 4.75 8.68 -2.94
CA LEU A 44 6.15 9.02 -3.22
C LEU A 44 7.09 7.81 -3.12
N GLY A 45 6.56 6.60 -2.87
CA GLY A 45 7.35 5.38 -2.78
C GLY A 45 6.55 4.15 -2.38
N LEU A 46 7.27 3.02 -2.30
CA LEU A 46 6.74 1.69 -2.00
C LEU A 46 6.56 1.47 -0.48
N GLY A 47 6.04 0.30 -0.10
CA GLY A 47 5.88 -0.14 1.30
C GLY A 47 4.49 0.16 1.88
N LEU A 48 4.39 0.14 3.21
CA LEU A 48 3.13 0.43 3.91
C LEU A 48 2.72 1.89 3.70
N ARG A 49 1.53 2.10 3.15
CA ARG A 49 0.97 3.43 2.87
C ARG A 49 -0.45 3.56 3.40
N ARG A 50 -0.78 4.78 3.80
CA ARG A 50 -2.15 5.19 4.11
C ARG A 50 -2.69 5.99 2.92
N SER A 51 -3.85 5.57 2.42
CA SER A 51 -4.56 6.32 1.39
C SER A 51 -5.28 7.55 1.94
N PRO A 52 -5.61 8.53 1.08
CA PRO A 52 -6.48 9.64 1.44
C PRO A 52 -7.86 9.20 1.96
N CYS A 53 -8.39 8.06 1.51
CA CYS A 53 -9.64 7.48 2.01
C CYS A 53 -9.50 6.75 3.36
N GLY A 54 -8.32 6.78 3.98
CA GLY A 54 -8.06 6.26 5.33
C GLY A 54 -7.57 4.82 5.40
N THR A 55 -7.66 4.04 4.31
CA THR A 55 -7.23 2.62 4.28
C THR A 55 -5.72 2.47 4.22
N TRP A 56 -5.22 1.45 4.93
CA TRP A 56 -3.84 1.00 4.89
C TRP A 56 -3.65 -0.14 3.90
N TYR A 57 -2.57 -0.10 3.13
CA TYR A 57 -2.16 -1.18 2.23
C TYR A 57 -0.65 -1.13 1.98
N ALA A 58 -0.08 -2.27 1.61
CA ALA A 58 1.31 -2.37 1.18
C ALA A 58 1.40 -2.15 -0.34
N VAL A 59 2.18 -1.16 -0.76
CA VAL A 59 2.47 -0.88 -2.17
C VAL A 59 3.72 -1.64 -2.58
N THR A 60 3.60 -2.51 -3.58
CA THR A 60 4.73 -3.24 -4.17
C THR A 60 4.99 -2.73 -5.58
N ARG A 61 6.22 -2.87 -6.05
CA ARG A 61 6.53 -2.57 -7.45
C ARG A 61 5.80 -3.59 -8.32
N THR A 62 5.05 -3.12 -9.31
CA THR A 62 4.54 -4.02 -10.35
C THR A 62 5.76 -4.71 -10.97
N ALA A 63 5.79 -6.04 -10.98
CA ALA A 63 6.87 -6.78 -11.61
C ALA A 63 6.85 -6.47 -13.12
N GLY A 64 7.50 -5.38 -13.50
CA GLY A 64 7.79 -5.08 -14.89
C GLY A 64 8.72 -6.18 -15.37
N LEU A 65 8.25 -6.96 -16.34
CA LEU A 65 9.09 -7.82 -17.16
C LEU A 65 10.36 -7.05 -17.50
N ARG A 66 11.50 -7.49 -16.97
CA ARG A 66 12.81 -7.08 -17.48
C ARG A 66 12.84 -7.55 -18.93
N SER A 67 12.55 -6.65 -19.87
CA SER A 67 12.91 -6.86 -21.26
C SER A 67 14.39 -6.49 -21.35
N GLU A 68 15.24 -7.49 -21.11
CA GLU A 68 16.66 -7.42 -21.43
C GLU A 68 16.76 -7.45 -22.97
N ALA A 69 17.37 -6.40 -23.53
CA ALA A 69 17.69 -6.28 -24.95
C ALA A 69 19.12 -6.78 -25.20
#